data_AF-A0A3B9A9S0-F1
#
_entry.id   AF-A0A3B9A9S0-F1
#
_cell.length_a   1.000
_cell.length_b   1.000
_cell.length_c   1.000
_cell.angle_alpha   90.00
_cell.angle_beta   90.00
_cell.angle_gamma   90.00
#
_symmetry.space_group_name_H-M   'P 1'
#
loop_
_entity.id
_entity.type
_entity.pdbx_description
1 polymer ?
#
loop_
_entity_poly.entity_id
_entity_poly.type
_entity_poly.pdbx_seq_one_letter_code
_entity_poly.pdbx_strand_id
1 'polypeptide(L)'
;MKGFQSGAATLLITLILVVIGGLSALVLNKAVFNEQKLSGNDIRNKEVYAASSGALEFGVDWLQEAYLDLTASIPWDNVVDGVGQQGATASPPAFVSQGEVSPAGDSTIGKGVDTYTPSVTYTLLTDEDANPAFVEITATATAVNDSHITKTLRVIYLLSSVGTASLVDGPPLLVEDCIPNGAVTGTPDIYNQDIAIGTINGDASCIDQGHFDLSNDHPGAIGTMTTPGTIFQSLFGGLTEEGLALLSSFKPDTFIYVDSNYLGSAAQTTYHPGWNGNTWHDNVGSPEGGALPDQVVLYFDSSVGCPPINGSTIIYGLVYYETTNCPSPGWGGGIVYGTTAFEGDLNKFNANAELHDLTLDDFGDTEDSYRIASALP
;
A
#
# COMPACT_ATOMS: atom_id res chain seq x y z
N MET A 1 40.63 60.42 -65.34
CA MET A 1 40.87 59.76 -64.04
C MET A 1 39.57 59.82 -63.24
N LYS A 2 39.07 58.65 -62.83
CA LYS A 2 37.88 58.44 -61.99
C LYS A 2 38.08 59.10 -60.63
N GLY A 3 37.10 59.84 -60.13
CA GLY A 3 37.21 60.45 -58.81
C GLY A 3 35.94 61.13 -58.32
N PHE A 4 34.77 60.46 -58.35
CA PHE A 4 33.54 60.99 -57.71
C PHE A 4 32.60 59.91 -57.13
N GLN A 5 33.05 58.65 -56.93
CA GLN A 5 32.20 57.57 -56.39
C GLN A 5 32.48 57.14 -54.94
N SER A 6 33.49 57.72 -54.28
CA SER A 6 33.88 57.34 -52.91
C SER A 6 32.86 57.73 -51.84
N GLY A 7 32.22 58.90 -51.94
CA GLY A 7 31.25 59.36 -50.94
C GLY A 7 29.95 58.55 -50.89
N ALA A 8 29.41 58.17 -52.04
CA ALA A 8 28.21 57.33 -52.12
C ALA A 8 28.48 55.90 -51.62
N ALA A 9 29.68 55.36 -51.88
CA ALA A 9 30.08 54.05 -51.39
C ALA A 9 30.21 54.02 -49.85
N THR A 10 30.79 55.05 -49.24
CA THR A 10 30.90 55.16 -47.78
C THR A 10 29.53 55.22 -47.11
N LEU A 11 28.59 55.98 -47.67
CA LEU A 11 27.23 56.14 -47.13
C LEU A 11 26.41 54.84 -47.24
N LEU A 12 26.61 54.10 -48.33
CA LEU A 12 25.96 52.81 -48.54
C LEU A 12 26.53 51.74 -47.60
N ILE A 13 27.84 51.75 -47.35
CA ILE A 13 28.48 50.85 -46.38
C ILE A 13 28.04 51.17 -44.95
N THR A 14 27.97 52.44 -44.55
CA THR A 14 27.46 52.80 -43.21
C THR A 14 25.99 52.46 -43.04
N LEU A 15 25.16 52.63 -44.07
CA LEU A 15 23.76 52.21 -44.03
C LEU A 15 23.66 50.68 -43.83
N ILE A 16 24.43 49.91 -44.59
CA ILE A 16 24.47 48.44 -44.45
C ILE A 16 24.93 48.04 -43.04
N LEU A 17 25.98 48.68 -42.51
CA LEU A 17 26.47 48.40 -41.17
C LEU A 17 25.45 48.75 -40.07
N VAL A 18 24.71 49.85 -40.22
CA VAL A 18 23.64 50.23 -39.29
C VAL A 18 22.48 49.26 -39.37
N VAL A 19 22.10 48.81 -40.57
CA VAL A 19 21.04 47.81 -40.75
C VAL A 19 21.46 46.47 -40.16
N ILE A 20 22.68 46.01 -40.41
CA ILE A 20 23.22 44.77 -39.83
C ILE A 20 23.28 44.88 -38.30
N GLY A 21 23.82 45.98 -37.76
CA GLY A 21 23.88 46.21 -36.32
C GLY A 21 22.50 46.26 -35.66
N GLY A 22 21.52 46.89 -36.32
CA GLY A 22 20.13 46.93 -35.86
C GLY A 22 19.45 45.55 -35.88
N LEU A 23 19.66 44.77 -36.94
CA LEU A 23 19.15 43.40 -37.04
C LEU A 23 19.80 42.47 -36.01
N SER A 24 21.11 42.57 -35.80
CA SER A 24 21.83 41.79 -34.77
C SER A 24 21.32 42.12 -33.36
N ALA A 25 21.13 43.40 -33.04
CA ALA A 25 20.56 43.81 -31.76
C ALA A 25 19.13 43.31 -31.56
N LEU A 26 18.29 43.34 -32.62
CA LEU A 26 16.93 42.82 -32.57
C LEU A 26 16.89 41.31 -32.33
N VAL A 27 17.76 40.54 -32.99
CA VAL A 27 17.84 39.08 -32.81
C VAL A 27 18.29 38.72 -31.39
N LEU A 28 19.28 39.42 -30.84
CA LEU A 28 19.74 39.21 -29.46
C LEU A 28 18.63 39.54 -28.44
N ASN A 29 17.95 40.67 -28.60
CA ASN A 29 16.84 41.05 -27.72
C ASN A 29 15.69 40.04 -27.79
N LYS A 30 15.39 39.51 -28.98
CA LYS A 30 14.37 38.46 -29.14
C LYS A 30 14.80 37.14 -28.47
N ALA A 31 16.06 36.77 -28.56
CA ALA A 31 16.60 35.58 -27.90
C ALA A 31 16.49 35.70 -26.37
N VAL A 32 16.97 36.82 -25.80
CA VAL A 32 16.89 37.08 -24.35
C VAL A 32 15.45 37.11 -23.85
N PHE A 33 14.54 37.76 -24.58
CA PHE A 33 13.13 37.78 -24.22
C PHE A 33 12.49 36.38 -24.22
N ASN A 34 12.82 35.56 -25.23
CA ASN A 34 12.34 34.19 -25.30
C ASN A 34 12.90 33.32 -24.17
N GLU A 35 14.18 33.47 -23.82
CA GLU A 35 14.81 32.75 -22.70
C GLU A 35 14.20 33.15 -21.36
N GLN A 36 13.96 34.44 -21.12
CA GLN A 36 13.26 34.91 -19.92
C GLN A 36 11.85 34.35 -19.84
N LYS A 37 11.12 34.32 -20.97
CA LYS A 37 9.77 33.74 -21.03
C LYS A 37 9.80 32.23 -20.75
N LEU A 38 10.74 31.50 -21.33
CA LEU A 38 10.90 30.06 -21.11
C LEU A 38 11.26 29.75 -19.65
N SER A 39 12.23 30.49 -19.09
CA SER A 39 12.65 30.35 -17.70
C SER A 39 11.51 30.67 -16.73
N GLY A 40 10.75 31.74 -16.99
CA GLY A 40 9.59 32.09 -16.16
C GLY A 40 8.52 31.00 -16.19
N ASN A 41 8.22 30.47 -17.38
CA ASN A 41 7.25 29.37 -17.52
C ASN A 41 7.72 28.08 -16.85
N ASP A 42 9.01 27.74 -16.94
CA ASP A 42 9.58 26.56 -16.27
C ASP A 42 9.49 26.68 -14.74
N ILE A 43 9.82 27.84 -14.18
CA ILE A 43 9.69 28.09 -12.73
C ILE A 43 8.23 27.96 -12.30
N ARG A 44 7.30 28.63 -12.99
CA ARG A 44 5.87 28.55 -12.65
C ARG A 44 5.31 27.13 -12.79
N ASN A 45 5.74 26.39 -13.81
CA ASN A 45 5.34 24.99 -13.98
C ASN A 45 5.87 24.09 -12.84
N LYS A 46 7.09 24.32 -12.35
CA LYS A 46 7.64 23.59 -11.19
C LYS A 46 6.91 23.92 -9.89
N GLU A 47 6.59 25.19 -9.65
CA GLU A 47 5.86 25.63 -8.46
C GLU A 47 4.45 25.01 -8.40
N VAL A 48 3.68 25.14 -9.49
CA VAL A 48 2.33 24.56 -9.56
C VAL A 48 2.35 23.04 -9.53
N TYR A 49 3.38 22.39 -10.12
CA TYR A 49 3.55 20.95 -10.04
C TYR A 49 3.80 20.48 -8.60
N ALA A 50 4.71 21.14 -7.89
CA ALA A 50 4.99 20.83 -6.48
C ALA A 50 3.76 21.09 -5.58
N ALA A 51 2.95 22.11 -5.87
CA ALA A 51 1.69 22.34 -5.18
C ALA A 51 0.65 21.25 -5.48
N SER A 52 0.52 20.82 -6.75
CA SER A 52 -0.39 19.73 -7.11
C SER A 52 0.06 18.38 -6.54
N SER A 53 1.37 18.14 -6.39
CA SER A 53 1.91 16.95 -5.71
C SER A 53 1.52 16.94 -4.24
N GLY A 54 1.71 18.07 -3.52
CA GLY A 54 1.29 18.15 -2.12
C GLY A 54 -0.23 18.02 -1.94
N ALA A 55 -1.03 18.52 -2.88
CA ALA A 55 -2.48 18.29 -2.89
C ALA A 55 -2.81 16.81 -3.12
N LEU A 56 -2.04 16.12 -3.97
CA LEU A 56 -2.21 14.71 -4.22
C LEU A 56 -1.86 13.86 -3.00
N GLU A 57 -0.71 14.14 -2.37
CA GLU A 57 -0.26 13.48 -1.13
C GLU A 57 -1.32 13.61 -0.03
N PHE A 58 -1.82 14.83 0.22
CA PHE A 58 -2.94 15.05 1.15
C PHE A 58 -4.20 14.23 0.79
N GLY A 59 -4.55 14.19 -0.50
CA GLY A 59 -5.69 13.43 -0.98
C GLY A 59 -5.52 11.92 -0.82
N VAL A 60 -4.31 11.41 -0.98
CA VAL A 60 -3.98 10.00 -0.76
C VAL A 60 -4.06 9.67 0.73
N ASP A 61 -3.39 10.46 1.57
CA ASP A 61 -3.33 10.23 3.02
C ASP A 61 -4.73 10.21 3.62
N TRP A 62 -5.59 11.16 3.24
CA TRP A 62 -6.98 11.18 3.72
C TRP A 62 -7.80 9.99 3.21
N LEU A 63 -7.61 9.57 1.96
CA LEU A 63 -8.32 8.40 1.41
C LEU A 63 -7.91 7.12 2.15
N GLN A 64 -6.62 6.96 2.42
CA GLN A 64 -6.09 5.85 3.19
C GLN A 64 -6.62 5.88 4.63
N GLU A 65 -6.56 7.02 5.31
CA GLU A 65 -7.10 7.17 6.66
C GLU A 65 -8.59 6.83 6.70
N ALA A 66 -9.39 7.31 5.74
CA ALA A 66 -10.82 7.04 5.70
C ALA A 66 -11.17 5.56 5.53
N TYR A 67 -10.41 4.80 4.74
CA TYR A 67 -10.65 3.36 4.56
C TYR A 67 -10.03 2.48 5.66
N LEU A 68 -9.13 3.04 6.47
CA LEU A 68 -8.52 2.36 7.63
C LEU A 68 -9.25 2.65 8.94
N ASP A 69 -9.87 3.82 9.06
CA ASP A 69 -10.70 4.22 10.18
C ASP A 69 -12.16 3.82 9.93
N LEU A 70 -12.61 2.72 10.56
CA LEU A 70 -14.00 2.23 10.51
C LEU A 70 -15.05 3.27 10.99
N THR A 71 -14.64 4.40 11.57
CA THR A 71 -15.53 5.49 11.96
C THR A 71 -15.66 6.59 10.89
N ALA A 72 -14.78 6.58 9.88
CA ALA A 72 -14.72 7.58 8.83
C ALA A 72 -15.37 7.06 7.53
N SER A 73 -16.62 7.45 7.28
CA SER A 73 -17.28 7.16 6.00
C SER A 73 -16.94 8.24 4.97
N ILE A 74 -16.54 7.81 3.77
CA ILE A 74 -16.38 8.71 2.64
C ILE A 74 -17.78 9.09 2.11
N PRO A 75 -18.13 10.39 2.06
CA PRO A 75 -19.46 10.82 1.66
C PRO A 75 -19.57 10.84 0.12
N TRP A 76 -19.70 9.66 -0.49
CA TRP A 76 -19.97 9.53 -1.92
C TRP A 76 -21.29 10.20 -2.32
N ASP A 77 -21.28 10.91 -3.44
CA ASP A 77 -22.46 11.65 -3.94
C ASP A 77 -23.57 10.75 -4.52
N ASN A 78 -23.24 9.50 -4.87
CA ASN A 78 -24.15 8.52 -5.43
C ASN A 78 -23.97 7.17 -4.72
N VAL A 79 -24.90 6.86 -3.83
CA VAL A 79 -24.89 5.68 -2.96
C VAL A 79 -26.15 4.84 -3.14
N VAL A 80 -26.00 3.52 -3.12
CA VAL A 80 -27.09 2.53 -3.02
C VAL A 80 -26.77 1.64 -1.82
N ASP A 81 -27.73 1.49 -0.91
CA ASP A 81 -27.58 0.70 0.33
C ASP A 81 -26.33 1.06 1.17
N GLY A 82 -25.91 2.33 1.13
CA GLY A 82 -24.75 2.83 1.87
C GLY A 82 -23.41 2.70 1.13
N VAL A 83 -23.41 2.10 -0.06
CA VAL A 83 -22.20 1.84 -0.86
C VAL A 83 -22.13 2.78 -2.06
N GLY A 84 -20.98 3.43 -2.26
CA GLY A 84 -20.69 4.27 -3.42
C GLY A 84 -20.75 3.48 -4.73
N GLN A 85 -21.45 4.02 -5.73
CA GLN A 85 -21.61 3.36 -7.03
C GLN A 85 -20.53 3.82 -8.02
N GLN A 86 -20.31 3.05 -9.09
CA GLN A 86 -19.45 3.45 -10.19
C GLN A 86 -19.81 4.85 -10.70
N GLY A 87 -18.81 5.71 -10.80
CA GLY A 87 -18.92 7.10 -11.21
C GLY A 87 -19.31 8.06 -10.09
N ALA A 88 -19.55 7.58 -8.86
CA ALA A 88 -19.74 8.45 -7.71
C ALA A 88 -18.46 9.24 -7.42
N THR A 89 -18.64 10.46 -6.94
CA THR A 89 -17.57 11.37 -6.55
C THR A 89 -17.64 11.73 -5.09
N ALA A 90 -16.47 11.96 -4.51
CA ALA A 90 -16.31 12.48 -3.16
C ALA A 90 -15.18 13.50 -3.13
N SER A 91 -15.09 14.25 -2.05
CA SER A 91 -13.98 15.18 -1.82
C SER A 91 -13.59 15.13 -0.36
N PRO A 92 -12.28 15.18 -0.05
CA PRO A 92 -11.85 15.27 1.33
C PRO A 92 -12.27 16.63 1.92
N PRO A 93 -12.21 16.79 3.25
CA PRO A 93 -12.24 18.09 3.88
C PRO A 93 -11.26 19.06 3.21
N ALA A 94 -11.54 20.36 3.29
CA ALA A 94 -10.65 21.37 2.76
C ALA A 94 -9.25 21.18 3.33
N PHE A 95 -8.23 21.24 2.46
CA PHE A 95 -6.84 21.21 2.88
C PHE A 95 -6.59 22.26 3.97
N VAL A 96 -5.93 21.84 5.04
CA VAL A 96 -5.51 22.74 6.12
C VAL A 96 -4.03 22.50 6.36
N SER A 97 -3.18 23.49 6.06
CA SER A 97 -1.78 23.40 6.43
C SER A 97 -1.64 23.49 7.97
N GLN A 98 -1.13 22.43 8.60
CA GLN A 98 -0.68 22.50 9.98
C GLN A 98 0.80 22.93 10.00
N GLY A 99 1.04 24.15 10.46
CA GLY A 99 2.37 24.69 10.72
C GLY A 99 2.30 25.78 11.78
N GLU A 100 3.29 25.80 12.67
CA GLU A 100 3.35 26.62 13.89
C GLU A 100 2.88 28.07 13.67
N VAL A 101 1.82 28.45 14.39
CA VAL A 101 1.30 29.83 14.48
C VAL A 101 0.58 30.35 13.22
N SER A 102 -0.50 29.69 12.81
CA SER A 102 -1.59 30.41 12.14
C SER A 102 -2.93 30.13 12.84
N PRO A 103 -3.59 31.14 13.47
CA PRO A 103 -4.84 30.95 14.23
C PRO A 103 -6.07 30.59 13.38
N ALA A 104 -5.91 30.49 12.07
CA ALA A 104 -6.85 29.91 11.12
C ALA A 104 -6.00 29.16 10.10
N GLY A 105 -6.14 27.84 10.04
CA GLY A 105 -5.32 27.01 9.16
C GLY A 105 -5.46 27.47 7.71
N ASP A 106 -4.33 27.68 7.04
CA ASP A 106 -4.30 28.23 5.69
C ASP A 106 -4.72 27.11 4.71
N SER A 107 -5.73 27.39 3.89
CA SER A 107 -6.25 26.46 2.88
C SER A 107 -5.49 26.54 1.56
N THR A 108 -4.29 27.10 1.58
CA THR A 108 -3.42 27.25 0.42
C THR A 108 -2.05 26.63 0.65
N ILE A 109 -1.39 26.22 -0.44
CA ILE A 109 -0.04 25.69 -0.44
C ILE A 109 0.89 26.79 -0.95
N GLY A 110 1.78 27.29 -0.10
CA GLY A 110 2.82 28.24 -0.50
C GLY A 110 3.95 27.55 -1.27
N LYS A 111 4.22 27.96 -2.51
CA LYS A 111 5.38 27.51 -3.30
C LYS A 111 6.03 28.69 -4.02
N GLY A 112 7.31 28.91 -3.74
CA GLY A 112 8.06 30.02 -4.32
C GLY A 112 7.49 31.37 -3.90
N VAL A 113 7.05 32.17 -4.88
CA VAL A 113 6.49 33.51 -4.66
C VAL A 113 4.97 33.58 -4.70
N ASP A 114 4.28 32.44 -4.86
CA ASP A 114 2.82 32.38 -4.97
C ASP A 114 2.20 31.39 -3.99
N THR A 115 0.89 31.47 -3.85
CA THR A 115 0.07 30.51 -3.11
C THR A 115 -0.89 29.83 -4.06
N TYR A 116 -1.16 28.57 -3.79
CA TYR A 116 -1.99 27.71 -4.65
C TYR A 116 -3.15 27.16 -3.84
N THR A 117 -4.36 27.26 -4.38
CA THR A 117 -5.54 26.60 -3.82
C THR A 117 -5.57 25.15 -4.30
N PRO A 118 -5.43 24.17 -3.40
CA PRO A 118 -5.58 22.76 -3.72
C PRO A 118 -7.06 22.38 -3.80
N SER A 119 -7.36 21.41 -4.67
CA SER A 119 -8.68 20.80 -4.84
C SER A 119 -8.46 19.33 -5.13
N VAL A 120 -9.04 18.45 -4.33
CA VAL A 120 -8.96 16.99 -4.51
C VAL A 120 -10.36 16.46 -4.76
N THR A 121 -10.49 15.57 -5.72
CA THR A 121 -11.74 14.88 -6.04
C THR A 121 -11.44 13.41 -6.24
N TYR A 122 -12.22 12.56 -5.57
CA TYR A 122 -12.23 11.12 -5.76
C TYR A 122 -13.31 10.76 -6.77
N THR A 123 -13.05 9.78 -7.63
CA THR A 123 -14.05 9.22 -8.55
C THR A 123 -13.94 7.72 -8.55
N LEU A 124 -15.03 7.04 -8.21
CA LEU A 124 -15.15 5.60 -8.27
C LEU A 124 -15.18 5.13 -9.73
N LEU A 125 -14.21 4.32 -10.14
CA LEU A 125 -14.16 3.71 -11.48
C LEU A 125 -14.91 2.39 -11.53
N THR A 126 -15.19 1.78 -10.38
CA THR A 126 -16.08 0.63 -10.13
C THR A 126 -16.97 0.95 -8.94
N ASP A 127 -17.94 0.09 -8.63
CA ASP A 127 -18.66 0.19 -7.35
C ASP A 127 -17.66 0.09 -6.19
N GLU A 128 -17.96 0.74 -5.06
CA GLU A 128 -17.10 0.81 -3.89
C GLU A 128 -16.91 -0.56 -3.23
N ASP A 129 -17.93 -1.42 -3.24
CA ASP A 129 -17.88 -2.80 -2.74
C ASP A 129 -17.34 -3.81 -3.76
N ALA A 130 -16.96 -3.37 -4.96
CA ALA A 130 -16.27 -4.24 -5.89
C ALA A 130 -14.94 -4.71 -5.28
N ASN A 131 -14.56 -5.96 -5.54
CA ASN A 131 -13.27 -6.48 -5.10
C ASN A 131 -12.44 -6.99 -6.28
N PRO A 132 -11.36 -6.30 -6.70
CA PRO A 132 -10.93 -4.98 -6.21
C PRO A 132 -11.82 -3.84 -6.73
N ALA A 133 -11.94 -2.76 -5.94
CA ALA A 133 -12.51 -1.50 -6.36
C ALA A 133 -11.41 -0.55 -6.85
N PHE A 134 -11.76 0.38 -7.74
CA PHE A 134 -10.80 1.34 -8.30
C PHE A 134 -11.29 2.76 -8.06
N VAL A 135 -10.42 3.61 -7.52
CA VAL A 135 -10.68 5.04 -7.29
C VAL A 135 -9.65 5.86 -8.02
N GLU A 136 -10.08 6.78 -8.88
CA GLU A 136 -9.23 7.83 -9.41
C GLU A 136 -9.19 9.01 -8.43
N ILE A 137 -7.98 9.41 -8.02
CA ILE A 137 -7.73 10.63 -7.25
C ILE A 137 -7.28 11.71 -8.23
N THR A 138 -8.07 12.77 -8.35
CA THR A 138 -7.73 13.95 -9.15
C THR A 138 -7.36 15.10 -8.21
N ALA A 139 -6.10 15.50 -8.21
CA ALA A 139 -5.60 16.63 -7.43
C ALA A 139 -5.26 17.81 -8.34
N THR A 140 -5.84 18.97 -8.08
CA THR A 140 -5.63 20.21 -8.84
C THR A 140 -5.10 21.31 -7.94
N ALA A 141 -4.03 21.97 -8.35
CA ALA A 141 -3.54 23.19 -7.71
C ALA A 141 -3.70 24.37 -8.68
N THR A 142 -4.33 25.45 -8.20
CA THR A 142 -4.56 26.68 -8.98
C THR A 142 -3.98 27.87 -8.24
N ALA A 143 -3.16 28.69 -8.90
CA ALA A 143 -2.58 29.87 -8.28
C ALA A 143 -3.65 30.88 -7.86
N VAL A 144 -3.52 31.45 -6.66
CA VAL A 144 -4.51 32.38 -6.07
C VAL A 144 -4.57 33.69 -6.85
N ASN A 145 -3.41 34.21 -7.24
CA ASN A 145 -3.31 35.50 -7.93
C ASN A 145 -3.49 35.38 -9.46
N ASP A 146 -3.25 34.19 -10.01
CA ASP A 146 -3.19 33.92 -11.45
C ASP A 146 -3.92 32.60 -11.78
N SER A 147 -5.24 32.62 -11.82
CA SER A 147 -6.07 31.40 -11.98
C SER A 147 -5.84 30.61 -13.28
N HIS A 148 -5.15 31.19 -14.27
CA HIS A 148 -4.71 30.50 -15.49
C HIS A 148 -3.52 29.56 -15.27
N ILE A 149 -2.79 29.71 -14.16
CA ILE A 149 -1.71 28.82 -13.73
C ILE A 149 -2.36 27.72 -12.89
N THR A 150 -2.65 26.61 -13.56
CA THR A 150 -3.29 25.44 -12.96
C THR A 150 -2.59 24.16 -13.40
N LYS A 151 -2.55 23.18 -12.51
CA LYS A 151 -2.02 21.84 -12.80
C LYS A 151 -2.90 20.81 -12.13
N THR A 152 -3.25 19.79 -12.89
CA THR A 152 -3.99 18.63 -12.42
C THR A 152 -3.12 17.39 -12.54
N LEU A 153 -3.03 16.63 -11.45
CA LEU A 153 -2.45 15.29 -11.38
C LEU A 153 -3.57 14.28 -11.16
N ARG A 154 -3.38 13.08 -11.70
CA ARG A 154 -4.31 11.96 -11.55
C ARG A 154 -3.52 10.70 -11.23
N VAL A 155 -4.06 9.90 -10.33
CA VAL A 155 -3.54 8.58 -9.97
C VAL A 155 -4.73 7.67 -9.72
N ILE A 156 -4.61 6.41 -10.08
CA ILE A 156 -5.63 5.40 -9.80
C ILE A 156 -5.14 4.57 -8.63
N TYR A 157 -5.99 4.46 -7.63
CA TYR A 157 -5.81 3.60 -6.48
C TYR A 157 -6.71 2.38 -6.61
N LEU A 158 -6.17 1.24 -6.24
CA LEU A 158 -6.88 0.00 -6.01
C LEU A 158 -7.29 -0.04 -4.55
N LEU A 159 -8.58 -0.17 -4.30
CA LEU A 159 -9.15 -0.49 -3.00
C LEU A 159 -9.41 -1.99 -2.94
N SER A 160 -8.82 -2.67 -1.96
CA SER A 160 -9.10 -4.08 -1.69
C SER A 160 -9.19 -4.24 -0.20
N SER A 161 -10.13 -5.04 0.31
CA SER A 161 -10.12 -5.31 1.73
C SER A 161 -8.84 -6.05 2.11
N VAL A 162 -8.29 -5.70 3.27
CA VAL A 162 -7.24 -6.47 3.93
C VAL A 162 -7.73 -7.92 3.96
N GLY A 163 -6.97 -8.81 3.34
CA GLY A 163 -7.30 -10.23 3.29
C GLY A 163 -8.51 -10.61 2.45
N THR A 164 -9.30 -9.70 1.86
CA THR A 164 -10.23 -10.14 0.83
C THR A 164 -9.46 -10.66 -0.37
N ALA A 165 -9.60 -11.96 -0.61
CA ALA A 165 -9.05 -12.75 -1.70
C ALA A 165 -8.33 -11.92 -2.78
N SER A 166 -7.04 -11.68 -2.57
CA SER A 166 -6.13 -11.67 -3.69
C SER A 166 -6.12 -13.07 -4.27
N LEU A 167 -7.05 -13.35 -5.19
CA LEU A 167 -7.20 -14.61 -5.95
C LEU A 167 -7.21 -15.93 -5.16
N VAL A 168 -7.07 -15.90 -3.83
CA VAL A 168 -6.86 -17.09 -3.02
C VAL A 168 -7.36 -16.84 -1.61
N ASP A 169 -8.50 -17.43 -1.30
CA ASP A 169 -8.77 -17.92 0.04
C ASP A 169 -7.63 -18.93 0.35
N GLY A 170 -6.68 -18.52 1.19
CA GLY A 170 -5.44 -19.23 1.38
C GLY A 170 -5.69 -20.57 2.08
N PRO A 171 -5.14 -21.70 1.59
CA PRO A 171 -5.24 -22.95 2.32
C PRO A 171 -4.67 -22.81 3.74
N PRO A 172 -5.02 -23.68 4.70
CA PRO A 172 -4.55 -23.58 6.09
C PRO A 172 -3.03 -23.46 6.20
N LEU A 173 -2.30 -24.09 5.28
CA LEU A 173 -0.86 -23.91 5.10
C LEU A 173 -0.54 -23.40 3.70
N LEU A 174 0.17 -22.29 3.63
CA LEU A 174 0.68 -21.70 2.41
C LEU A 174 2.19 -21.50 2.50
N VAL A 175 2.91 -21.95 1.49
CA VAL A 175 4.35 -21.69 1.34
C VAL A 175 4.59 -20.98 0.02
N GLU A 176 5.61 -20.13 -0.05
CA GLU A 176 5.93 -19.48 -1.32
C GLU A 176 6.58 -20.46 -2.29
N ASP A 177 7.60 -21.18 -1.82
CA ASP A 177 8.39 -22.10 -2.63
C ASP A 177 8.03 -23.56 -2.30
N CYS A 178 8.84 -24.28 -1.54
CA CYS A 178 8.70 -25.73 -1.38
C CYS A 178 8.69 -26.20 0.09
N ILE A 179 8.27 -27.46 0.29
CA ILE A 179 8.44 -28.20 1.54
C ILE A 179 9.39 -29.36 1.23
N PRO A 180 10.70 -29.22 1.53
CA PRO A 180 11.68 -30.23 1.15
C PRO A 180 11.48 -31.53 1.92
N ASN A 181 12.00 -32.62 1.36
CA ASN A 181 11.84 -33.93 1.95
C ASN A 181 12.41 -34.00 3.38
N GLY A 182 11.60 -34.48 4.32
CA GLY A 182 11.98 -34.59 5.72
C GLY A 182 11.98 -33.27 6.50
N ALA A 183 11.44 -32.18 5.94
CA ALA A 183 11.17 -30.96 6.68
C ALA A 183 10.14 -31.18 7.79
N VAL A 184 9.09 -31.95 7.48
CA VAL A 184 7.99 -32.24 8.39
C VAL A 184 8.32 -33.49 9.21
N THR A 185 8.64 -33.29 10.49
CA THR A 185 9.06 -34.38 11.40
C THR A 185 8.15 -34.54 12.62
N GLY A 186 7.23 -33.59 12.86
CA GLY A 186 6.19 -33.69 13.90
C GLY A 186 4.99 -34.53 13.45
N THR A 187 3.84 -34.39 14.12
CA THR A 187 2.54 -34.87 13.61
C THR A 187 1.54 -33.70 13.63
N PRO A 188 1.70 -32.71 12.73
CA PRO A 188 0.71 -31.65 12.55
C PRO A 188 -0.54 -32.16 11.86
N ASP A 189 -1.68 -31.67 12.31
CA ASP A 189 -3.01 -31.97 11.76
C ASP A 189 -3.49 -30.77 10.95
N ILE A 190 -3.95 -31.02 9.72
CA ILE A 190 -4.58 -30.00 8.88
C ILE A 190 -6.03 -30.42 8.64
N TYR A 191 -6.95 -29.51 8.96
CA TYR A 191 -8.38 -29.64 8.74
C TYR A 191 -8.77 -28.64 7.65
N ASN A 192 -9.12 -29.16 6.47
CA ASN A 192 -9.42 -28.34 5.31
C ASN A 192 -10.75 -28.72 4.65
N GLN A 193 -11.33 -27.80 3.89
CA GLN A 193 -12.49 -28.08 3.04
C GLN A 193 -12.12 -28.34 1.58
N ASP A 194 -10.99 -27.80 1.09
CA ASP A 194 -10.54 -27.98 -0.31
C ASP A 194 -9.03 -28.27 -0.43
N ILE A 195 -8.19 -27.23 -0.56
CA ILE A 195 -6.72 -27.35 -0.60
C ILE A 195 -6.20 -27.29 0.84
N ALA A 196 -5.36 -28.26 1.23
CA ALA A 196 -4.75 -28.26 2.58
C ALA A 196 -3.42 -27.50 2.61
N ILE A 197 -2.62 -27.67 1.55
CA ILE A 197 -1.29 -27.08 1.43
C ILE A 197 -1.16 -26.44 0.05
N GLY A 198 -0.90 -25.14 0.03
CA GLY A 198 -0.68 -24.37 -1.19
C GLY A 198 0.79 -24.00 -1.40
N THR A 199 1.20 -23.88 -2.66
CA THR A 199 2.45 -23.20 -3.06
C THR A 199 2.18 -22.18 -4.17
N ILE A 200 2.89 -21.05 -4.18
CA ILE A 200 2.73 -19.98 -5.19
C ILE A 200 3.77 -20.09 -6.31
N ASN A 201 5.05 -20.14 -5.94
CA ASN A 201 6.19 -20.17 -6.85
C ASN A 201 6.80 -21.58 -7.01
N GLY A 202 6.42 -22.51 -6.12
CA GLY A 202 6.78 -23.92 -6.22
C GLY A 202 5.85 -24.75 -7.10
N ASP A 203 6.28 -25.98 -7.37
CA ASP A 203 5.43 -27.01 -7.98
C ASP A 203 4.85 -27.92 -6.90
N ALA A 204 3.63 -28.43 -7.09
CA ALA A 204 3.05 -29.42 -6.18
C ALA A 204 3.97 -30.65 -5.95
N SER A 205 4.87 -30.94 -6.90
CA SER A 205 5.86 -32.03 -6.79
C SER A 205 7.00 -31.77 -5.81
N CYS A 206 7.24 -30.51 -5.41
CA CYS A 206 8.27 -30.15 -4.44
C CYS A 206 7.72 -30.00 -3.01
N ILE A 207 6.43 -30.25 -2.81
CA ILE A 207 5.78 -30.27 -1.51
C ILE A 207 5.80 -31.71 -0.99
N ASP A 208 6.72 -32.00 -0.07
CA ASP A 208 6.67 -33.25 0.70
C ASP A 208 5.66 -33.10 1.85
N GLN A 209 4.51 -33.75 1.73
CA GLN A 209 3.51 -33.83 2.80
C GLN A 209 4.12 -34.37 4.10
N GLY A 210 5.13 -35.25 4.02
CA GLY A 210 5.79 -35.82 5.18
C GLY A 210 4.81 -36.42 6.18
N HIS A 211 4.73 -35.82 7.38
CA HIS A 211 3.87 -36.24 8.49
C HIS A 211 2.63 -35.35 8.71
N PHE A 212 2.26 -34.48 7.77
CA PHE A 212 0.98 -33.78 7.86
C PHE A 212 -0.18 -34.79 7.77
N ASP A 213 -0.97 -34.90 8.83
CA ASP A 213 -2.23 -35.65 8.81
C ASP A 213 -3.30 -34.75 8.20
N LEU A 214 -3.68 -35.09 6.98
CA LEU A 214 -4.77 -34.44 6.26
C LEU A 214 -6.04 -35.22 6.60
N SER A 215 -6.74 -34.80 7.65
CA SER A 215 -7.76 -35.63 8.30
C SER A 215 -8.91 -36.07 7.38
N ASN A 216 -9.46 -37.25 7.67
CA ASN A 216 -10.07 -38.20 6.72
C ASN A 216 -11.47 -37.90 6.14
N ASP A 217 -12.05 -36.72 6.33
CA ASP A 217 -13.39 -36.42 5.74
C ASP A 217 -13.30 -35.77 4.35
N HIS A 218 -12.17 -35.12 4.01
CA HIS A 218 -11.86 -34.64 2.68
C HIS A 218 -10.34 -34.79 2.45
N PRO A 219 -9.85 -35.66 1.56
CA PRO A 219 -8.42 -35.75 1.29
C PRO A 219 -7.97 -34.43 0.64
N GLY A 220 -7.48 -33.50 1.45
CA GLY A 220 -7.01 -32.20 1.00
C GLY A 220 -5.87 -32.35 0.01
N ALA A 221 -6.03 -31.76 -1.16
CA ALA A 221 -5.00 -31.79 -2.18
C ALA A 221 -3.88 -30.82 -1.85
N ILE A 222 -2.65 -31.17 -2.25
CA ILE A 222 -1.57 -30.19 -2.44
C ILE A 222 -1.89 -29.42 -3.72
N GLY A 223 -1.95 -28.09 -3.62
CA GLY A 223 -2.31 -27.21 -4.73
C GLY A 223 -1.17 -26.26 -5.11
N THR A 224 -1.07 -25.95 -6.40
CA THR A 224 -0.32 -24.79 -6.88
C THR A 224 -1.28 -23.63 -7.08
N MET A 225 -0.95 -22.48 -6.52
CA MET A 225 -1.72 -21.26 -6.60
C MET A 225 -1.06 -20.34 -7.62
N THR A 226 -1.74 -20.10 -8.74
CA THR A 226 -1.21 -19.25 -9.80
C THR A 226 -1.44 -17.78 -9.46
N THR A 227 -0.53 -17.17 -8.70
CA THR A 227 -0.48 -15.72 -8.50
C THR A 227 0.87 -15.17 -9.00
N PRO A 228 0.88 -14.03 -9.71
CA PRO A 228 2.14 -13.39 -10.09
C PRO A 228 2.74 -12.67 -8.87
N GLY A 229 4.00 -12.96 -8.55
CA GLY A 229 4.76 -12.19 -7.55
C GLY A 229 5.16 -13.04 -6.34
N THR A 230 5.29 -12.38 -5.19
CA THR A 230 5.61 -13.05 -3.92
C THR A 230 4.36 -13.44 -3.14
N ILE A 231 4.50 -14.31 -2.15
CA ILE A 231 3.41 -14.62 -1.21
C ILE A 231 2.98 -13.36 -0.45
N PHE A 232 3.90 -12.45 -0.13
CA PHE A 232 3.59 -11.16 0.51
C PHE A 232 2.66 -10.32 -0.38
N GLN A 233 3.03 -10.14 -1.65
CA GLN A 233 2.22 -9.38 -2.61
C GLN A 233 0.86 -10.02 -2.82
N SER A 234 0.83 -11.37 -2.80
CA SER A 234 -0.40 -12.12 -2.89
C SER A 234 -1.28 -11.85 -1.66
N LEU A 235 -0.79 -11.97 -0.43
CA LEU A 235 -1.65 -11.83 0.76
C LEU A 235 -2.00 -10.38 1.13
N PHE A 236 -1.11 -9.42 0.84
CA PHE A 236 -1.23 -8.04 1.33
C PHE A 236 -1.47 -7.00 0.24
N GLY A 237 -1.73 -7.42 -1.02
CA GLY A 237 -2.44 -6.59 -2.01
C GLY A 237 -1.90 -5.18 -2.23
N GLY A 238 -0.59 -5.02 -2.40
CA GLY A 238 0.03 -3.71 -2.65
C GLY A 238 0.32 -2.87 -1.41
N LEU A 239 0.15 -3.42 -0.20
CA LEU A 239 0.84 -2.91 1.00
C LEU A 239 2.35 -3.13 0.88
N THR A 240 3.11 -2.29 1.56
CA THR A 240 4.52 -2.54 1.90
C THR A 240 4.63 -3.01 3.34
N GLU A 241 5.75 -3.60 3.74
CA GLU A 241 6.05 -3.93 5.14
C GLU A 241 5.96 -2.69 6.04
N GLU A 242 6.46 -1.54 5.56
CA GLU A 242 6.33 -0.26 6.25
C GLU A 242 4.86 0.14 6.45
N GLY A 243 4.02 -0.11 5.45
CA GLY A 243 2.57 0.10 5.54
C GLY A 243 1.94 -0.81 6.59
N LEU A 244 2.30 -2.10 6.64
CA LEU A 244 1.80 -3.03 7.64
C LEU A 244 2.26 -2.66 9.06
N ALA A 245 3.52 -2.23 9.22
CA ALA A 245 4.03 -1.72 10.49
C ALA A 245 3.27 -0.46 10.93
N LEU A 246 2.95 0.44 9.99
CA LEU A 246 2.11 1.61 10.28
C LEU A 246 0.70 1.20 10.71
N LEU A 247 0.06 0.24 10.03
CA LEU A 247 -1.25 -0.30 10.42
C LEU A 247 -1.23 -0.85 11.84
N SER A 248 -0.19 -1.59 12.20
CA SER A 248 -0.03 -2.12 13.56
C SER A 248 0.06 -1.04 14.63
N SER A 249 0.53 0.17 14.28
CA SER A 249 0.55 1.30 15.22
C SER A 249 -0.83 1.91 15.46
N PHE A 250 -1.73 1.83 14.47
CA PHE A 250 -3.10 2.33 14.56
C PHE A 250 -4.08 1.30 15.15
N LYS A 251 -3.89 0.02 14.81
CA LYS A 251 -4.76 -1.10 15.17
C LYS A 251 -3.93 -2.28 15.72
N PRO A 252 -3.26 -2.12 16.88
CA PRO A 252 -2.32 -3.11 17.42
C PRO A 252 -2.96 -4.43 17.89
N ASP A 253 -4.28 -4.48 17.98
CA ASP A 253 -5.09 -5.64 18.32
C ASP A 253 -5.49 -6.47 17.08
N THR A 254 -5.59 -5.86 15.90
CA THR A 254 -5.89 -6.54 14.62
C THR A 254 -4.64 -6.79 13.78
N PHE A 255 -3.77 -5.80 13.64
CA PHE A 255 -2.52 -5.88 12.87
C PHE A 255 -1.35 -5.94 13.84
N ILE A 256 -0.69 -7.10 13.90
CA ILE A 256 0.35 -7.39 14.87
C ILE A 256 1.65 -7.57 14.09
N TYR A 257 2.46 -6.52 14.05
CA TYR A 257 3.76 -6.52 13.39
C TYR A 257 4.87 -6.76 14.42
N VAL A 258 5.43 -7.96 14.43
CA VAL A 258 6.45 -8.41 15.40
C VAL A 258 7.84 -8.32 14.76
N ASP A 259 8.57 -7.25 15.10
CA ASP A 259 9.95 -7.02 14.71
C ASP A 259 10.92 -7.13 15.90
N SER A 260 12.21 -6.91 15.63
CA SER A 260 13.25 -6.88 16.66
C SER A 260 13.03 -5.85 17.79
N ASN A 261 12.19 -4.84 17.58
CA ASN A 261 11.86 -3.81 18.57
C ASN A 261 10.54 -4.07 19.31
N TYR A 262 9.79 -5.09 18.91
CA TYR A 262 8.47 -5.38 19.47
C TYR A 262 8.54 -5.76 20.95
N LEU A 263 9.59 -6.49 21.36
CA LEU A 263 9.78 -6.89 22.76
C LEU A 263 9.98 -5.67 23.68
N GLY A 264 9.09 -5.50 24.65
CA GLY A 264 9.12 -4.36 25.58
C GLY A 264 8.50 -3.08 25.00
N SER A 265 7.93 -3.13 23.79
CA SER A 265 7.13 -2.03 23.24
C SER A 265 5.83 -1.82 24.01
N ALA A 266 5.20 -0.65 23.84
CA ALA A 266 3.89 -0.37 24.42
C ALA A 266 2.81 -1.31 23.84
N ALA A 267 2.89 -1.62 22.54
CA ALA A 267 1.96 -2.53 21.88
C ALA A 267 2.04 -3.94 22.48
N GLN A 268 3.26 -4.47 22.60
CA GLN A 268 3.51 -5.76 23.24
C GLN A 268 3.04 -5.78 24.70
N THR A 269 3.47 -4.83 25.52
CA THR A 269 3.14 -4.85 26.96
C THR A 269 1.66 -4.62 27.27
N THR A 270 0.92 -3.97 26.36
CA THR A 270 -0.50 -3.64 26.55
C THR A 270 -1.42 -4.70 25.95
N TYR A 271 -1.15 -5.13 24.72
CA TYR A 271 -2.06 -5.98 23.94
C TYR A 271 -1.59 -7.44 23.89
N HIS A 272 -0.28 -7.68 23.82
CA HIS A 272 0.31 -9.01 23.60
C HIS A 272 1.42 -9.33 24.62
N PRO A 273 1.08 -9.36 25.92
CA PRO A 273 2.06 -9.44 27.00
C PRO A 273 2.77 -10.80 27.10
N GLY A 274 2.24 -11.84 26.47
CA GLY A 274 2.79 -13.18 26.43
C GLY A 274 3.97 -13.34 25.46
N TRP A 275 4.15 -12.46 24.47
CA TRP A 275 5.36 -12.44 23.64
C TRP A 275 6.62 -12.23 24.49
N ASN A 276 7.56 -13.18 24.40
CA ASN A 276 8.78 -13.18 25.22
C ASN A 276 10.07 -12.92 24.41
N GLY A 277 9.95 -12.61 23.12
CA GLY A 277 11.06 -12.40 22.20
C GLY A 277 11.51 -13.65 21.43
N ASN A 278 10.95 -14.83 21.72
CA ASN A 278 11.32 -16.07 21.03
C ASN A 278 10.17 -17.03 20.76
N THR A 279 9.04 -16.92 21.47
CA THR A 279 7.89 -17.82 21.38
C THR A 279 6.64 -16.97 21.55
N TRP A 280 5.63 -17.21 20.71
CA TRP A 280 4.34 -16.55 20.79
C TRP A 280 3.41 -17.29 21.77
N HIS A 281 2.83 -16.59 22.74
CA HIS A 281 2.00 -17.19 23.79
C HIS A 281 0.56 -16.66 23.84
N ASP A 282 0.29 -15.53 23.19
CA ASP A 282 -1.00 -14.83 23.33
C ASP A 282 -2.04 -15.41 22.37
N ASN A 283 -3.26 -15.61 22.87
CA ASN A 283 -4.39 -15.88 21.99
C ASN A 283 -4.80 -14.59 21.29
N VAL A 284 -5.02 -14.66 19.98
CA VAL A 284 -5.39 -13.49 19.18
C VAL A 284 -6.49 -13.85 18.19
N GLY A 285 -7.37 -12.89 17.96
CA GLY A 285 -8.61 -13.11 17.23
C GLY A 285 -9.65 -13.94 18.02
N SER A 286 -10.87 -14.01 17.53
CA SER A 286 -11.93 -14.87 18.08
C SER A 286 -12.98 -15.24 17.02
N PRO A 287 -13.78 -16.30 17.21
CA PRO A 287 -14.93 -16.52 16.34
C PRO A 287 -15.90 -15.32 16.41
N GLU A 288 -16.63 -15.09 15.31
CA GLU A 288 -17.58 -13.99 15.12
C GLU A 288 -18.37 -13.63 16.40
N GLY A 289 -18.28 -12.36 16.81
CA GLY A 289 -18.97 -11.83 17.99
C GLY A 289 -18.31 -12.23 19.32
N GLY A 290 -17.02 -12.56 19.28
CA GLY A 290 -16.19 -12.86 20.43
C GLY A 290 -15.77 -11.62 21.23
N ALA A 291 -14.82 -11.80 22.16
CA ALA A 291 -14.30 -10.72 23.00
C ALA A 291 -13.01 -10.09 22.44
N LEU A 292 -12.51 -10.62 21.33
CA LEU A 292 -11.33 -10.17 20.57
C LEU A 292 -11.81 -9.80 19.15
N PRO A 293 -10.98 -9.13 18.32
CA PRO A 293 -11.32 -8.94 16.91
C PRO A 293 -11.64 -10.28 16.23
N ASP A 294 -12.51 -10.30 15.21
CA ASP A 294 -12.93 -11.56 14.60
C ASP A 294 -11.75 -12.25 13.85
N GLN A 295 -10.94 -11.48 13.12
CA GLN A 295 -9.72 -12.00 12.47
C GLN A 295 -8.53 -11.04 12.65
N VAL A 296 -7.32 -11.60 12.76
CA VAL A 296 -6.09 -10.82 12.96
C VAL A 296 -5.01 -11.17 11.94
N VAL A 297 -4.12 -10.21 11.68
CA VAL A 297 -2.86 -10.43 10.97
C VAL A 297 -1.73 -10.47 11.99
N LEU A 298 -1.12 -11.64 12.17
CA LEU A 298 0.10 -11.82 12.94
C LEU A 298 1.29 -11.96 11.99
N TYR A 299 2.08 -10.92 11.87
CA TYR A 299 3.23 -10.84 10.98
C TYR A 299 4.53 -10.91 11.78
N PHE A 300 5.37 -11.89 11.49
CA PHE A 300 6.73 -12.02 12.02
C PHE A 300 7.74 -11.57 10.97
N ASP A 301 8.37 -10.43 11.26
CA ASP A 301 9.43 -9.85 10.44
C ASP A 301 10.68 -10.75 10.43
N SER A 302 11.44 -10.67 9.35
CA SER A 302 12.65 -11.48 9.16
C SER A 302 13.70 -11.29 10.26
N SER A 303 13.68 -10.17 10.99
CA SER A 303 14.55 -9.89 12.14
C SER A 303 14.24 -10.72 13.39
N VAL A 304 13.02 -11.27 13.53
CA VAL A 304 12.65 -12.16 14.64
C VAL A 304 12.66 -13.64 14.25
N GLY A 305 12.83 -13.94 12.95
CA GLY A 305 12.94 -15.29 12.45
C GLY A 305 11.59 -16.00 12.42
N CYS A 306 11.60 -17.27 12.84
CA CYS A 306 10.40 -18.11 12.92
C CYS A 306 10.14 -18.59 14.34
N PRO A 307 9.63 -17.70 15.22
CA PRO A 307 9.28 -18.10 16.56
C PRO A 307 8.19 -19.19 16.53
N PRO A 308 8.28 -20.24 17.35
CA PRO A 308 7.17 -21.16 17.52
C PRO A 308 5.98 -20.48 18.19
N ILE A 309 4.79 -20.98 17.90
CA ILE A 309 3.58 -20.72 18.68
C ILE A 309 3.55 -21.72 19.84
N ASN A 310 3.26 -21.26 21.04
CA ASN A 310 3.20 -22.10 22.22
C ASN A 310 1.99 -23.04 22.19
N GLY A 311 2.10 -24.18 22.89
CA GLY A 311 0.99 -25.11 23.03
C GLY A 311 -0.23 -24.47 23.70
N SER A 312 -1.43 -24.81 23.22
CA SER A 312 -2.72 -24.24 23.67
C SER A 312 -2.96 -22.78 23.32
N THR A 313 -2.06 -22.14 22.56
CA THR A 313 -2.33 -20.82 21.97
C THR A 313 -3.25 -20.97 20.76
N ILE A 314 -4.28 -20.13 20.68
CA ILE A 314 -5.29 -20.13 19.60
C ILE A 314 -5.22 -18.81 18.85
N ILE A 315 -5.13 -18.89 17.53
CA ILE A 315 -5.08 -17.75 16.62
C ILE A 315 -6.23 -17.86 15.61
N TYR A 316 -7.02 -16.79 15.46
CA TYR A 316 -8.01 -16.66 14.38
C TYR A 316 -7.52 -15.61 13.38
N GLY A 317 -7.08 -16.03 12.20
CA GLY A 317 -6.61 -15.13 11.15
C GLY A 317 -5.38 -15.61 10.38
N LEU A 318 -4.59 -14.66 9.90
CA LEU A 318 -3.38 -14.89 9.10
C LEU A 318 -2.13 -14.87 9.99
N VAL A 319 -1.36 -15.95 9.99
CA VAL A 319 0.00 -15.98 10.56
C VAL A 319 1.01 -15.95 9.42
N TYR A 320 1.83 -14.92 9.35
CA TYR A 320 2.79 -14.71 8.27
C TYR A 320 4.23 -14.68 8.80
N TYR A 321 5.13 -15.45 8.17
CA TYR A 321 6.57 -15.41 8.45
C TYR A 321 7.32 -14.93 7.20
N GLU A 322 8.01 -13.80 7.31
CA GLU A 322 8.85 -13.22 6.23
C GLU A 322 10.19 -13.97 6.05
N THR A 323 10.58 -14.78 7.03
CA THR A 323 11.86 -15.50 6.97
C THR A 323 11.84 -16.61 5.93
N THR A 324 12.48 -16.35 4.77
CA THR A 324 12.62 -17.26 3.60
C THR A 324 13.10 -18.70 3.85
N ASN A 325 13.72 -18.97 4.99
CA ASN A 325 14.28 -20.29 5.32
C ASN A 325 13.88 -20.69 6.73
N CYS A 326 12.58 -20.74 6.95
CA CYS A 326 11.99 -20.85 8.27
C CYS A 326 12.30 -22.21 8.94
N PRO A 327 13.13 -22.25 10.01
CA PRO A 327 13.36 -23.48 10.75
C PRO A 327 12.36 -23.57 11.90
N SER A 328 11.06 -23.66 11.61
CA SER A 328 10.01 -23.66 12.64
C SER A 328 10.20 -24.87 13.56
N PRO A 329 10.56 -24.68 14.85
CA PRO A 329 10.82 -25.77 15.78
C PRO A 329 9.52 -26.50 16.23
N GLY A 330 8.39 -26.20 15.59
CA GLY A 330 7.07 -26.78 15.83
C GLY A 330 6.30 -26.09 16.97
N TRP A 331 4.97 -26.23 16.98
CA TRP A 331 4.07 -25.41 17.82
C TRP A 331 3.45 -26.10 19.03
N GLY A 332 3.91 -27.31 19.40
CA GLY A 332 3.55 -27.96 20.67
C GLY A 332 2.05 -28.06 21.00
N GLY A 333 1.16 -28.09 20.00
CA GLY A 333 -0.30 -28.06 20.13
C GLY A 333 -0.93 -26.67 20.04
N GLY A 334 -0.28 -25.72 19.37
CA GLY A 334 -0.88 -24.45 18.95
C GLY A 334 -1.93 -24.67 17.85
N ILE A 335 -2.98 -23.85 17.85
CA ILE A 335 -4.13 -23.96 16.95
C ILE A 335 -4.26 -22.67 16.16
N VAL A 336 -4.33 -22.77 14.83
CA VAL A 336 -4.60 -21.64 13.94
C VAL A 336 -5.88 -21.93 13.16
N TYR A 337 -6.85 -21.03 13.25
CA TYR A 337 -8.03 -20.98 12.40
C TYR A 337 -7.79 -19.89 11.34
N GLY A 338 -7.51 -20.30 10.11
CA GLY A 338 -7.14 -19.40 9.01
C GLY A 338 -5.89 -19.90 8.29
N THR A 339 -5.11 -18.97 7.73
CA THR A 339 -3.93 -19.29 6.92
C THR A 339 -2.65 -19.10 7.71
N THR A 340 -1.74 -20.09 7.64
CA THR A 340 -0.33 -19.91 7.99
C THR A 340 0.51 -19.81 6.72
N ALA A 341 1.20 -18.69 6.54
CA ALA A 341 1.99 -18.35 5.37
C ALA A 341 3.49 -18.27 5.70
N PHE A 342 4.31 -18.93 4.89
CA PHE A 342 5.77 -18.84 4.96
C PHE A 342 6.33 -18.27 3.65
N GLU A 343 7.11 -17.18 3.77
CA GLU A 343 7.97 -16.70 2.71
C GLU A 343 9.09 -17.73 2.45
N GLY A 344 9.38 -17.99 1.17
CA GLY A 344 10.32 -19.05 0.74
C GLY A 344 9.96 -20.49 1.12
N ASP A 345 10.98 -21.25 1.56
CA ASP A 345 10.92 -22.69 1.85
C ASP A 345 10.60 -23.00 3.33
N LEU A 346 9.66 -23.93 3.55
CA LEU A 346 9.40 -24.48 4.89
C LEU A 346 10.36 -25.64 5.19
N ASN A 347 11.57 -25.31 5.65
CA ASN A 347 12.64 -26.28 5.86
C ASN A 347 12.47 -27.18 7.11
N LYS A 348 11.61 -26.79 8.05
CA LYS A 348 11.38 -27.57 9.27
C LYS A 348 10.01 -27.31 9.87
N PHE A 349 9.32 -28.39 10.25
CA PHE A 349 8.09 -28.36 11.03
C PHE A 349 8.01 -29.63 11.93
N ASN A 350 8.46 -29.51 13.18
CA ASN A 350 8.80 -30.69 14.01
C ASN A 350 7.97 -30.90 15.29
N ALA A 351 6.81 -30.26 15.43
CA ALA A 351 5.89 -30.54 16.53
C ALA A 351 4.43 -30.45 16.07
N ASN A 352 3.53 -30.90 16.93
CA ASN A 352 2.10 -30.95 16.64
C ASN A 352 1.55 -29.53 16.57
N ALA A 353 0.75 -29.25 15.56
CA ALA A 353 0.01 -28.02 15.37
C ALA A 353 -1.32 -28.43 14.75
N GLU A 354 -2.38 -27.68 15.02
CA GLU A 354 -3.65 -27.85 14.35
C GLU A 354 -3.91 -26.63 13.47
N LEU A 355 -4.03 -26.85 12.16
CA LEU A 355 -4.37 -25.81 11.20
C LEU A 355 -5.79 -26.08 10.70
N HIS A 356 -6.69 -25.15 10.95
CA HIS A 356 -8.10 -25.24 10.58
C HIS A 356 -8.41 -24.20 9.51
N ASP A 357 -9.04 -24.65 8.44
CA ASP A 357 -9.52 -23.80 7.37
C ASP A 357 -10.62 -22.85 7.86
N LEU A 358 -10.37 -21.56 7.68
CA LEU A 358 -11.28 -20.47 7.99
C LEU A 358 -11.10 -19.43 6.89
N THR A 359 -12.17 -19.13 6.17
CA THR A 359 -12.16 -18.07 5.16
C THR A 359 -11.79 -16.74 5.81
N LEU A 360 -10.80 -16.06 5.25
CA LEU A 360 -10.29 -14.79 5.75
C LEU A 360 -10.99 -13.61 5.04
N ASP A 361 -12.27 -13.39 5.32
CA ASP A 361 -13.10 -12.38 4.66
C ASP A 361 -13.45 -11.16 5.54
N ASP A 362 -13.25 -11.25 6.86
CA ASP A 362 -13.64 -10.20 7.81
C ASP A 362 -12.56 -9.94 8.85
N PHE A 363 -11.69 -8.96 8.57
CA PHE A 363 -10.76 -8.43 9.58
C PHE A 363 -11.41 -7.38 10.48
N GLY A 364 -12.74 -7.21 10.50
CA GLY A 364 -13.47 -6.22 11.30
C GLY A 364 -14.20 -6.81 12.52
N ASP A 365 -14.99 -5.96 13.19
CA ASP A 365 -16.03 -6.36 14.14
C ASP A 365 -17.36 -6.12 13.41
N THR A 366 -18.11 -7.19 13.10
CA THR A 366 -19.46 -7.14 12.50
C THR A 366 -19.63 -6.25 11.23
N GLU A 367 -19.59 -6.87 10.06
CA GLU A 367 -20.00 -6.35 8.74
C GLU A 367 -19.06 -5.37 8.00
N ASP A 368 -17.95 -4.89 8.61
CA ASP A 368 -17.03 -3.93 7.96
C ASP A 368 -15.56 -4.46 7.85
N SER A 369 -15.18 -5.02 6.70
CA SER A 369 -13.79 -5.41 6.41
C SER A 369 -12.88 -4.18 6.21
N TYR A 370 -11.71 -4.11 6.86
CA TYR A 370 -10.69 -3.06 6.61
C TYR A 370 -10.28 -2.99 5.15
N ARG A 371 -10.12 -1.81 4.54
CA ARG A 371 -9.74 -1.65 3.12
C ARG A 371 -8.39 -0.96 2.92
N ILE A 372 -7.55 -1.57 2.09
CA ILE A 372 -6.23 -1.08 1.66
C ILE A 372 -6.40 -0.31 0.36
N ALA A 373 -5.83 0.88 0.29
CA ALA A 373 -5.70 1.65 -0.94
C ALA A 373 -4.24 1.63 -1.44
N SER A 374 -3.96 1.03 -2.61
CA SER A 374 -2.63 0.98 -3.23
C SER A 374 -2.60 1.66 -4.60
N ALA A 375 -1.51 2.37 -4.92
CA ALA A 375 -1.37 3.08 -6.20
C ALA A 375 -1.04 2.11 -7.35
N LEU A 376 -1.74 2.24 -8.47
CA LEU A 376 -1.36 1.54 -9.71
C LEU A 376 -0.22 2.30 -10.42
N PRO A 377 0.80 1.61 -10.96
CA PRO A 377 1.94 2.22 -11.64
C PRO A 377 1.61 2.90 -12.98
#